data_AF-A0A6M3XVS2-F1
#
_entry.id   AF-A0A6M3XVS2-F1
#
_cell.length_a   1.000
_cell.length_b   1.000
_cell.length_c   1.000
_cell.angle_alpha   90.00
_cell.angle_beta   90.00
_cell.angle_gamma   90.00
#
_symmetry.space_group_name_H-M   'P 1'
#
loop_
_entity.id
_entity.type
_entity.pdbx_description
1 polymer ?
#
loop_
_entity_poly.entity_id
_entity_poly.type
_entity_poly.pdbx_seq_one_letter_code
_entity_poly.pdbx_strand_id
1 'polypeptide(L)'
;MRPFNKVQKEITKADDKEHLLALERCVPLAKKVLAILVEEGAEMGDIKESPESHMKSAELIMQAFLDANVRWADRHFIFQLAMQPVEMVKNLVLNSLGETFNVGSGVLWGVDDMMDLTVGRIDEVLKGLKEKK
;
A
#
# COMPACT_ATOMS: atom_id res chain seq x y z
N MET A 1 -15.21 35.35 25.19
CA MET A 1 -14.78 34.23 24.33
C MET A 1 -14.62 34.73 22.90
N ARG A 2 -13.48 34.49 22.21
CA ARG A 2 -13.22 34.56 20.74
C ARG A 2 -11.83 35.09 20.24
N PRO A 3 -10.70 35.09 20.98
CA PRO A 3 -9.38 35.22 20.34
C PRO A 3 -8.82 33.89 19.81
N PHE A 4 -9.13 32.76 20.46
CA PHE A 4 -8.59 31.45 20.08
C PHE A 4 -8.97 31.00 18.66
N ASN A 5 -10.23 31.19 18.21
CA ASN A 5 -10.66 30.73 16.89
C ASN A 5 -10.01 31.46 15.69
N LYS A 6 -9.51 32.69 15.86
CA LYS A 6 -8.80 33.39 14.78
C LYS A 6 -7.36 32.92 14.66
N VAL A 7 -6.67 32.82 15.79
CA VAL A 7 -5.29 32.32 15.85
C VAL A 7 -5.21 30.88 15.37
N GLN A 8 -6.15 30.03 15.80
CA GLN A 8 -6.18 28.61 15.40
C GLN A 8 -6.37 28.46 13.88
N LYS A 9 -7.26 29.25 13.26
CA LYS A 9 -7.45 29.28 11.80
C LYS A 9 -6.24 29.82 11.03
N GLU A 10 -5.51 30.78 11.59
CA GLU A 10 -4.28 31.30 10.97
C GLU A 10 -3.15 30.29 11.03
N ILE A 11 -3.03 29.55 12.15
CA ILE A 11 -2.10 28.42 12.29
C ILE A 11 -2.44 27.32 11.28
N THR A 12 -3.71 26.91 11.16
CA THR A 12 -4.10 25.86 10.18
C THR A 12 -3.77 26.29 8.75
N LYS A 13 -4.00 27.55 8.39
CA LYS A 13 -3.67 28.07 7.05
C LYS A 13 -2.17 28.12 6.77
N ALA A 14 -1.36 28.41 7.79
CA ALA A 14 0.10 28.40 7.66
C ALA A 14 0.61 26.97 7.48
N ASP A 15 0.10 26.03 8.28
CA ASP A 15 0.41 24.60 8.17
C ASP A 15 -0.03 24.03 6.81
N ASP A 16 -1.23 24.37 6.33
CA ASP A 16 -1.74 23.93 5.02
C ASP A 16 -0.85 24.45 3.88
N LYS A 17 -0.37 25.69 3.99
CA LYS A 17 0.50 26.29 2.97
C LYS A 17 1.89 25.62 2.98
N GLU A 18 2.44 25.36 4.15
CA GLU A 18 3.72 24.66 4.27
C GLU A 18 3.63 23.21 3.77
N HIS A 19 2.51 22.54 4.05
CA HIS A 19 2.21 21.21 3.53
C HIS A 19 2.08 21.19 2.00
N LEU A 20 1.38 22.16 1.40
CA LEU A 20 1.27 22.28 -0.05
C LEU A 20 2.63 22.53 -0.72
N LEU A 21 3.46 23.40 -0.15
CA LEU A 21 4.82 23.64 -0.64
C LEU A 21 5.72 22.41 -0.51
N ALA A 22 5.54 21.62 0.57
CA ALA A 22 6.22 20.34 0.73
C ALA A 22 5.77 19.34 -0.34
N LEU A 23 4.47 19.25 -0.63
CA LEU A 23 3.92 18.40 -1.68
C LEU A 23 4.44 18.77 -3.07
N GLU A 24 4.42 20.05 -3.43
CA GLU A 24 4.91 20.53 -4.73
C GLU A 24 6.38 20.15 -4.98
N ARG A 25 7.20 20.18 -3.91
CA ARG A 25 8.61 19.80 -3.96
C ARG A 25 8.82 18.29 -3.96
N CYS A 26 8.07 17.56 -3.13
CA CYS A 26 8.33 16.15 -2.84
C CYS A 26 7.64 15.19 -3.82
N VAL A 27 6.47 15.56 -4.37
CA VAL A 27 5.70 14.70 -5.29
C VAL A 27 6.47 14.34 -6.57
N PRO A 28 7.16 15.28 -7.25
CA PRO A 28 7.95 14.92 -8.43
C PRO A 28 9.07 13.91 -8.12
N LEU A 29 9.71 14.06 -6.96
CA LEU A 29 10.72 13.14 -6.47
C LEU A 29 10.13 11.79 -6.07
N ALA A 30 8.96 11.75 -5.45
CA ALA A 30 8.28 10.50 -5.10
C ALA A 30 7.93 9.70 -6.36
N LYS A 31 7.48 10.36 -7.43
CA LYS A 31 7.29 9.74 -8.76
C LYS A 31 8.63 9.25 -9.34
N LYS A 32 9.68 10.07 -9.21
CA LYS A 32 11.11 9.75 -9.30
C LYS A 32 11.45 8.35 -8.80
N VAL A 33 11.31 8.23 -7.48
CA VAL A 33 11.65 7.06 -6.68
C VAL A 33 10.80 5.86 -7.08
N LEU A 34 9.49 6.04 -7.27
CA LEU A 34 8.61 4.95 -7.68
C LEU A 34 9.00 4.37 -9.04
N ALA A 35 9.34 5.22 -10.03
CA ALA A 35 9.82 4.77 -11.32
C ALA A 35 11.10 3.93 -11.20
N ILE A 36 12.09 4.39 -10.41
CA ILE A 36 13.33 3.64 -10.15
C ILE A 36 13.02 2.26 -9.54
N LEU A 37 12.14 2.20 -8.54
CA LEU A 37 11.76 0.95 -7.88
C LEU A 37 11.08 -0.05 -8.84
N VAL A 38 10.24 0.47 -9.76
CA VAL A 38 9.54 -0.35 -10.76
C VAL A 38 10.48 -0.81 -11.89
N GLU A 39 11.32 0.08 -12.41
CA GLU A 39 12.23 -0.21 -13.52
C GLU A 39 13.35 -1.18 -13.13
N GLU A 40 13.90 -1.02 -11.92
CA GLU A 40 14.94 -1.92 -11.40
C GLU A 40 14.37 -3.26 -10.93
N GLY A 41 13.05 -3.44 -10.98
CA GLY A 41 12.39 -4.68 -10.59
C GLY A 41 12.72 -5.07 -9.16
N ALA A 42 12.86 -4.08 -8.26
CA ALA A 42 13.15 -4.34 -6.86
C ALA A 42 12.01 -5.19 -6.28
N GLU A 43 12.25 -6.49 -6.15
CA GLU A 43 11.26 -7.41 -5.62
C GLU A 43 10.90 -6.97 -4.19
N MET A 44 9.60 -6.97 -3.87
CA MET A 44 9.18 -6.93 -2.48
C MET A 44 9.62 -8.24 -1.82
N GLY A 45 10.77 -8.21 -1.15
CA GLY A 45 11.37 -9.41 -0.58
C GLY A 45 12.46 -9.10 0.43
N ASP A 46 13.03 -10.14 1.02
CA ASP A 46 14.07 -10.01 2.04
C ASP A 46 15.37 -9.54 1.37
N ILE A 47 15.96 -8.43 1.86
CA ILE A 47 17.18 -7.79 1.30
C ILE A 47 18.34 -8.79 1.18
N LYS A 48 18.29 -9.87 1.97
CA LYS A 48 19.28 -10.94 2.01
C LYS A 48 19.29 -11.85 0.77
N GLU A 49 18.18 -11.93 0.04
CA GLU A 49 18.07 -12.84 -1.12
C GLU A 49 18.68 -12.22 -2.39
N SER A 50 18.58 -10.90 -2.54
CA SER A 50 19.05 -10.17 -3.74
C SER A 50 19.71 -8.82 -3.39
N PRO A 51 20.84 -8.79 -2.66
CA PRO A 51 21.43 -7.55 -2.15
C PRO A 51 21.88 -6.57 -3.26
N GLU A 52 22.32 -7.09 -4.42
CA GLU A 52 22.84 -6.27 -5.51
C GLU A 52 21.77 -5.42 -6.20
N SER A 53 20.55 -5.95 -6.40
CA SER A 53 19.44 -5.19 -7.01
C SER A 53 18.92 -4.09 -6.07
N HIS A 54 18.91 -4.37 -4.77
CA HIS A 54 18.57 -3.38 -3.74
C HIS A 54 19.63 -2.28 -3.63
N MET A 55 20.92 -2.61 -3.73
CA MET A 55 22.00 -1.62 -3.72
C MET A 55 21.92 -0.68 -4.92
N LYS A 56 21.72 -1.22 -6.13
CA LYS A 56 21.59 -0.39 -7.34
C LYS A 56 20.40 0.57 -7.27
N SER A 57 19.25 0.09 -6.80
CA SER A 57 18.07 0.93 -6.57
C SER A 57 18.33 2.03 -5.54
N ALA A 58 19.02 1.70 -4.43
CA ALA A 58 19.37 2.65 -3.38
C ALA A 58 20.34 3.73 -3.88
N GLU A 59 21.32 3.38 -4.71
CA GLU A 59 22.25 4.33 -5.34
C GLU A 59 21.52 5.31 -6.26
N LEU A 60 20.64 4.81 -7.12
CA LEU A 60 19.85 5.66 -8.03
C LEU A 60 18.91 6.61 -7.27
N ILE A 61 18.28 6.12 -6.20
CA ILE A 61 17.43 6.95 -5.33
C ILE A 61 18.27 8.02 -4.63
N MET A 62 19.43 7.65 -4.09
CA MET A 62 20.31 8.63 -3.44
C MET A 62 20.85 9.67 -4.43
N GLN A 63 21.20 9.26 -5.65
CA GLN A 63 21.60 10.21 -6.68
C GLN A 63 20.47 11.21 -6.98
N ALA A 64 19.24 10.73 -7.12
CA ALA A 64 18.08 11.60 -7.33
C ALA A 64 17.86 12.59 -6.17
N PHE A 65 18.14 12.19 -4.93
CA PHE A 65 18.05 13.07 -3.76
C PHE A 65 19.15 14.13 -3.74
N LEU A 66 20.36 13.76 -4.14
CA LEU A 66 21.49 14.69 -4.26
C LEU A 66 21.25 15.70 -5.39
N ASP A 67 20.82 15.24 -6.56
CA ASP A 67 20.55 16.10 -7.72
C ASP A 67 19.50 17.18 -7.43
N ALA A 68 18.47 16.82 -6.65
CA ALA A 68 17.39 17.73 -6.30
C ALA A 68 17.63 18.49 -4.97
N ASN A 69 18.80 18.33 -4.35
CA ASN A 69 19.15 18.93 -3.07
C ASN A 69 18.06 18.74 -2.01
N VAL A 70 17.61 17.48 -1.85
CA VAL A 70 16.55 17.11 -0.93
C VAL A 70 17.01 17.36 0.50
N ARG A 71 16.17 18.04 1.30
CA ARG A 71 16.45 18.19 2.73
C ARG A 71 16.31 16.85 3.40
N TRP A 72 17.19 16.57 4.37
CA TRP A 72 17.14 15.34 5.15
C TRP A 72 15.76 15.10 5.78
N ALA A 73 15.06 16.15 6.23
CA ALA A 73 13.71 16.07 6.79
C ALA A 73 12.65 15.53 5.81
N ASP A 74 12.79 15.82 4.51
CA ASP A 74 11.78 15.49 3.50
C ASP A 74 11.90 14.06 2.98
N ARG A 75 13.03 13.39 3.23
CA ARG A 75 13.31 12.04 2.69
C ARG A 75 12.22 11.03 3.03
N HIS A 76 11.76 11.03 4.28
CA HIS A 76 10.76 10.06 4.74
C HIS A 76 9.40 10.33 4.10
N PHE A 77 9.03 11.60 3.96
CA PHE A 77 7.80 12.00 3.31
C PHE A 77 7.78 11.61 1.83
N ILE A 78 8.90 11.78 1.12
CA ILE A 78 9.04 11.33 -0.27
C ILE A 78 8.84 9.82 -0.40
N PHE A 79 9.43 9.02 0.50
CA PHE A 79 9.24 7.56 0.50
C PHE A 79 7.79 7.17 0.81
N GLN A 80 7.14 7.81 1.78
CA GLN A 80 5.73 7.56 2.08
C GLN A 80 4.84 7.85 0.87
N LEU A 81 5.05 8.97 0.19
CA LEU A 81 4.33 9.33 -1.02
C LEU A 81 4.55 8.33 -2.16
N ALA A 82 5.76 7.77 -2.28
CA ALA A 82 6.07 6.76 -3.30
C ALA A 82 5.40 5.41 -3.01
N MET A 83 5.30 5.00 -1.74
CA MET A 83 4.76 3.69 -1.34
C MET A 83 3.25 3.65 -1.19
N GLN A 84 2.61 4.77 -0.86
CA GLN A 84 1.16 4.85 -0.62
C GLN A 84 0.31 4.26 -1.76
N PRO A 85 0.58 4.52 -3.06
CA PRO A 85 -0.18 3.89 -4.14
C PRO A 85 -0.05 2.36 -4.17
N VAL A 86 1.14 1.85 -3.86
CA VAL A 86 1.44 0.42 -3.84
C VAL A 86 0.67 -0.27 -2.72
N GLU A 87 0.65 0.32 -1.53
CA GLU A 87 -0.14 -0.19 -0.40
C GLU A 87 -1.64 -0.18 -0.71
N MET A 88 -2.14 0.87 -1.37
CA MET A 88 -3.54 0.97 -1.75
C MET A 88 -3.93 -0.12 -2.77
N VAL A 89 -3.10 -0.36 -3.79
CA VAL A 89 -3.32 -1.44 -4.77
C VAL A 89 -3.25 -2.80 -4.11
N LYS A 90 -2.26 -3.04 -3.24
CA LYS A 90 -2.12 -4.30 -2.49
C LYS A 90 -3.37 -4.58 -1.66
N ASN A 91 -3.87 -3.60 -0.92
CA ASN A 91 -5.08 -3.76 -0.12
C ASN A 91 -6.32 -4.04 -0.99
N LEU A 92 -6.45 -3.37 -2.14
CA LEU A 92 -7.56 -3.61 -3.06
C LEU A 92 -7.52 -5.02 -3.65
N VAL A 93 -6.34 -5.48 -4.08
CA VAL A 93 -6.14 -6.84 -4.60
C VAL A 93 -6.41 -7.90 -3.53
N LEU A 94 -5.92 -7.70 -2.30
CA LEU A 94 -6.15 -8.63 -1.20
C LEU A 94 -7.65 -8.71 -0.82
N ASN A 95 -8.34 -7.57 -0.78
CA ASN A 95 -9.77 -7.54 -0.50
C ASN A 95 -10.58 -8.22 -1.62
N SER A 96 -10.26 -7.93 -2.89
CA SER A 96 -10.93 -8.55 -4.05
C SER A 96 -10.67 -10.06 -4.16
N LEU A 97 -9.45 -10.51 -3.85
CA LEU A 97 -9.12 -11.94 -3.73
C LEU A 97 -9.88 -12.59 -2.59
N GLY A 98 -9.98 -11.91 -1.44
CA GLY A 98 -10.76 -12.37 -0.29
C GLY A 98 -12.23 -12.55 -0.62
N GLU A 99 -12.85 -11.58 -1.29
CA GLU A 99 -14.23 -11.68 -1.77
C GLU A 99 -14.40 -12.81 -2.78
N THR A 100 -13.50 -12.92 -3.76
CA THR A 100 -13.56 -13.99 -4.77
C THR A 100 -13.41 -15.37 -4.14
N PHE A 101 -12.50 -15.51 -3.17
CA PHE A 101 -12.31 -16.74 -2.42
C PHE A 101 -13.53 -17.07 -1.55
N ASN A 102 -14.14 -16.07 -0.92
CA ASN A 102 -15.36 -16.26 -0.13
C ASN A 102 -16.54 -16.68 -1.01
N VAL A 103 -16.72 -16.08 -2.19
CA VAL A 103 -17.75 -16.49 -3.15
C VAL A 103 -17.49 -17.90 -3.68
N GLY A 104 -16.26 -18.20 -4.08
CA GLY A 104 -15.89 -19.54 -4.58
C GLY A 104 -16.05 -20.63 -3.52
N SER A 105 -15.68 -20.32 -2.27
CA SER A 105 -15.88 -21.21 -1.13
C SER A 105 -17.36 -21.33 -0.76
N GLY A 106 -18.11 -20.23 -0.79
CA GLY A 106 -19.56 -20.23 -0.59
C GLY A 106 -20.28 -21.12 -1.60
N VAL A 107 -19.90 -21.05 -2.88
CA VAL A 107 -20.41 -21.95 -3.93
C VAL A 107 -20.03 -23.41 -3.66
N LEU A 108 -18.78 -23.69 -3.27
CA LEU A 108 -18.32 -25.04 -2.95
C LEU A 108 -19.12 -25.65 -1.79
N TRP A 109 -19.43 -24.84 -0.78
CA TRP A 109 -20.14 -25.26 0.42
C TRP A 109 -21.66 -25.05 0.37
N GLY A 110 -22.16 -24.44 -0.71
CA GLY A 110 -23.57 -24.13 -0.92
C GLY A 110 -24.14 -23.13 0.10
N VAL A 111 -23.37 -22.10 0.46
CA VAL A 111 -23.74 -21.00 1.36
C VAL A 111 -23.39 -19.65 0.73
N ASP A 112 -24.21 -18.63 0.95
CA ASP A 112 -23.99 -17.28 0.39
C ASP A 112 -22.95 -16.46 1.19
N ASP A 113 -22.80 -16.75 2.50
CA ASP A 113 -21.76 -16.21 3.37
C ASP A 113 -21.01 -17.36 4.07
N MET A 114 -19.68 -17.27 4.13
CA MET A 114 -18.83 -18.23 4.84
C MET A 114 -19.06 -18.22 6.35
N MET A 115 -19.59 -17.14 6.91
CA MET A 115 -19.99 -17.06 8.32
C MET A 115 -21.19 -17.96 8.65
N ASP A 116 -21.97 -18.36 7.64
CA ASP A 116 -23.11 -19.27 7.77
C ASP A 116 -22.71 -20.75 7.60
N LEU A 117 -21.41 -21.02 7.38
CA LEU A 117 -20.89 -22.37 7.20
C LEU A 117 -20.92 -23.16 8.51
N THR A 118 -21.81 -24.15 8.60
CA THR A 118 -21.88 -25.06 9.74
C THR A 118 -21.10 -26.36 9.49
N VAL A 119 -20.61 -26.98 10.57
CA VAL A 119 -19.92 -28.29 10.49
C VAL A 119 -20.80 -29.38 9.86
N GLY A 120 -22.12 -29.32 10.09
CA GLY A 120 -23.08 -30.24 9.45
C GLY A 120 -23.11 -30.10 7.93
N ARG A 121 -23.04 -28.86 7.41
CA ARG A 121 -23.02 -28.61 5.96
C ARG A 121 -21.75 -29.11 5.30
N ILE A 122 -20.61 -28.99 5.99
CA ILE A 122 -19.33 -29.55 5.52
C ILE A 122 -19.41 -31.08 5.42
N ASP A 123 -19.96 -31.75 6.45
CA ASP A 123 -20.11 -33.22 6.47
C ASP A 123 -21.07 -33.73 5.37
N GLU A 124 -22.17 -33.03 5.12
CA GLU A 124 -23.12 -33.33 4.02
C GLU A 124 -22.44 -33.27 2.64
N VAL A 125 -21.70 -32.19 2.36
CA VAL A 125 -21.02 -32.00 1.07
C VAL A 125 -19.92 -33.05 0.86
N LEU A 126 -19.13 -33.33 1.89
CA LEU A 126 -18.04 -34.32 1.82
C LEU A 126 -18.56 -35.76 1.65
N LYS A 127 -19.69 -36.11 2.27
CA LYS A 127 -20.34 -37.41 2.07
C LYS A 127 -20.93 -37.53 0.67
N GLY A 128 -21.62 -36.50 0.17
CA GLY A 128 -22.18 -36.48 -1.19
C GLY A 128 -21.12 -36.55 -2.30
N LEU A 129 -19.90 -36.05 -2.06
CA LEU A 129 -18.76 -36.22 -2.98
C LEU A 129 -18.19 -37.64 -2.99
N LYS A 130 -18.31 -38.38 -1.88
CA LYS A 130 -17.87 -39.77 -1.76
C LYS A 130 -18.77 -40.75 -2.48
N GLU A 131 -20.07 -40.46 -2.56
CA GLU A 131 -21.08 -41.30 -3.21
C GLU A 131 -21.13 -41.13 -4.74
N LYS A 132 -20.52 -40.06 -5.28
CA LYS A 132 -20.41 -39.79 -6.73
C LYS A 132 -19.14 -40.36 -7.40
N LYS A 133 -18.31 -41.11 -6.65
CA LYS A 133 -17.19 -41.88 -7.18
C LYS A 133 -17.55 -43.35 -7.26
#